data_AF-A0A0B7BXH1-F1
#
_entry.id   AF-A0A0B7BXH1-F1
#
_cell.length_a   1.000
_cell.length_b   1.000
_cell.length_c   1.000
_cell.angle_alpha   90.00
_cell.angle_beta   90.00
_cell.angle_gamma   90.00
#
_symmetry.space_group_name_H-M   'P 1'
#
loop_
_entity.id
_entity.type
_entity.pdbx_description
1 polymer ?
#
loop_
_entity_poly.entity_id
_entity_poly.type
_entity_poly.pdbx_seq_one_letter_code
_entity_poly.pdbx_strand_id
1 'polypeptide(L)' 'LVADVCPDTAVALDFLKDLLSGNNQLVDLTGAVIPYSNIQAFVDETGSDQTEIISPIISRYNIPEVL' A
#
# COMPACT_ATOMS: atom_id res chain seq x y z
N LEU A 1 9.17 -5.91 0.41
CA LEU A 1 9.33 -4.52 -0.08
C LEU A 1 8.59 -3.64 0.91
N VAL A 2 9.27 -2.69 1.54
CA VAL A 2 8.61 -1.67 2.37
C VAL A 2 8.56 -0.43 1.50
N ALA A 3 7.35 0.05 1.19
CA ALA A 3 7.14 1.30 0.48
C ALA A 3 6.68 2.34 1.51
N ASP A 4 7.50 3.35 1.73
CA ASP A 4 7.13 4.51 2.54
C ASP A 4 6.15 5.35 1.73
N VAL A 5 4.93 5.48 2.24
CA VAL A 5 3.88 6.27 1.62
C VAL A 5 3.71 7.53 2.44
N CYS A 6 3.90 8.67 1.77
CA CYS A 6 3.88 10.02 2.33
C CYS A 6 2.77 10.21 3.40
N PRO A 7 3.01 10.97 4.49
CA PRO A 7 2.09 11.12 5.61
C PRO A 7 0.79 11.89 5.29
N ASP A 8 0.48 12.15 4.03
CA ASP A 8 -0.82 12.71 3.65
C ASP A 8 -1.78 11.59 3.24
N THR A 9 -2.92 11.53 3.92
CA THR A 9 -3.93 10.48 3.72
C THR A 9 -4.48 10.44 2.29
N ALA A 10 -4.66 11.59 1.63
CA ALA A 10 -5.15 11.61 0.26
C ALA A 10 -4.09 11.07 -0.71
N VAL A 11 -2.83 11.42 -0.48
CA VAL A 11 -1.70 10.87 -1.24
C VAL A 11 -1.59 9.36 -1.05
N ALA A 12 -1.70 8.87 0.18
CA ALA A 12 -1.64 7.43 0.46
C ALA A 12 -2.80 6.66 -0.17
N LEU A 13 -4.00 7.24 -0.11
CA LEU A 13 -5.20 6.70 -0.72
C LEU A 13 -5.07 6.57 -2.24
N ASP A 14 -4.64 7.63 -2.92
CA ASP A 14 -4.53 7.63 -4.37
C ASP A 14 -3.36 6.76 -4.83
N PHE A 15 -2.26 6.72 -4.09
CA PHE A 15 -1.16 5.78 -4.31
C PHE A 15 -1.65 4.32 -4.26
N LEU A 16 -2.42 3.94 -3.23
CA LEU A 16 -2.98 2.59 -3.10
C LEU A 16 -3.95 2.25 -4.22
N LYS A 17 -4.85 3.17 -4.59
CA LYS A 17 -5.77 2.96 -5.72
C LYS A 17 -5.01 2.75 -7.03
N ASP A 18 -4.01 3.58 -7.30
CA ASP A 18 -3.21 3.46 -8.52
C ASP A 18 -2.38 2.18 -8.54
N LEU A 19 -1.83 1.78 -7.39
CA LEU A 19 -1.11 0.53 -7.26
C LEU A 19 -2.01 -0.69 -7.50
N LEU A 20 -3.21 -0.69 -6.91
CA LEU A 20 -4.14 -1.82 -6.97
C LEU A 20 -4.90 -1.88 -8.30
N SER A 21 -5.07 -0.76 -8.99
CA SER A 21 -5.63 -0.71 -10.35
C SER A 21 -4.61 -1.04 -11.44
N GLY A 22 -3.32 -1.18 -11.09
CA GLY A 22 -2.24 -1.47 -12.02
C GLY A 22 -1.73 -0.25 -12.80
N ASN A 23 -2.19 0.95 -12.45
CA ASN A 23 -1.67 2.21 -12.99
C ASN A 23 -0.26 2.49 -12.49
N ASN A 24 0.04 2.13 -11.24
CA ASN A 24 1.38 2.15 -10.66
C ASN A 24 1.93 0.74 -10.52
N GLN A 25 3.24 0.60 -10.78
CA GLN A 25 3.96 -0.66 -10.66
C GLN A 25 5.06 -0.52 -9.62
N LEU A 26 5.06 -1.41 -8.63
CA LEU A 26 6.21 -1.59 -7.77
C LEU A 26 7.28 -2.33 -8.55
N VAL A 27 8.51 -1.86 -8.48
CA VAL A 27 9.64 -2.43 -9.20
C VAL A 27 10.72 -2.77 -8.18
N ASP A 28 11.29 -3.96 -8.25
CA ASP A 28 12.41 -4.35 -7.38
C ASP A 28 13.75 -3.74 -7.85
N LEU A 29 14.82 -3.99 -7.09
CA LEU A 29 16.17 -3.50 -7.39
C LEU A 29 16.75 -4.07 -8.69
N THR A 30 16.15 -5.13 -9.25
CA THR A 30 16.55 -5.74 -10.52
C THR A 30 15.76 -5.16 -11.71
N GLY A 31 14.77 -4.30 -11.46
CA GLY A 31 13.87 -3.77 -12.47
C GLY A 31 12.66 -4.67 -12.75
N ALA A 32 12.44 -5.72 -11.95
CA ALA A 32 11.29 -6.61 -12.11
C ALA A 32 10.03 -6.01 -11.47
N VAL A 33 8.92 -6.07 -12.20
CA VAL A 33 7.60 -5.64 -11.69
C VAL A 33 7.15 -6.61 -10.61
N ILE A 34 6.84 -6.08 -9.44
CA ILE A 34 6.26 -6.81 -8.31
C ILE A 34 4.74 -6.74 -8.47
N PRO A 35 4.06 -7.84 -8.81
CA PRO A 35 2.61 -7.85 -8.90
C PRO A 35 1.99 -7.58 -7.52
N TYR A 36 0.83 -6.93 -7.50
CA TYR A 36 0.12 -6.62 -6.25
C TYR A 36 -0.20 -7.89 -5.43
N SER A 37 -0.34 -9.05 -6.09
CA SER A 37 -0.54 -10.34 -5.43
C SER A 37 0.63 -10.77 -4.54
N ASN A 38 1.81 -10.16 -4.71
CA ASN A 38 2.99 -10.39 -3.89
C ASN A 38 3.07 -9.43 -2.69
N ILE A 39 2.13 -8.49 -2.54
CA ILE A 39 2.04 -7.62 -1.36
C ILE A 39 1.50 -8.46 -0.20
N GLN A 40 2.36 -8.69 0.80
CA GLN A 40 2.04 -9.56 1.92
C GLN A 40 1.41 -8.84 3.11
N ALA A 41 1.71 -7.55 3.28
CA ALA A 41 1.16 -6.74 4.36
C ALA A 41 1.30 -5.25 4.06
N PHE A 42 0.45 -4.46 4.70
CA PHE A 42 0.65 -3.01 4.86
C PHE A 42 1.11 -2.74 6.30
N VAL A 43 2.16 -1.93 6.47
CA VAL A 43 2.70 -1.54 7.77
C VAL A 43 2.49 -0.04 7.92
N ASP A 44 1.75 0.36 8.93
CA ASP A 44 1.54 1.77 9.26
C ASP A 44 2.56 2.22 10.31
N GLU A 45 3.58 2.98 9.87
CA GLU A 45 4.55 3.58 10.80
C GLU A 45 4.17 5.01 11.23
N THR A 46 3.01 5.53 10.81
CA THR A 46 2.65 6.95 11.02
C THR A 46 2.02 7.24 12.38
N GLY A 47 1.69 6.23 13.19
CA GLY A 47 1.20 6.39 14.56
C GLY A 47 -0.03 7.30 14.71
N SER A 48 -0.72 7.58 13.62
CA SER A 48 -1.85 8.53 13.51
C SER A 48 -3.00 7.83 12.77
N ASP A 49 -4.22 8.34 12.91
CA ASP A 49 -5.51 7.73 12.47
C ASP A 49 -5.65 7.40 10.97
N GLN A 50 -4.56 7.37 10.20
CA GLN A 50 -4.51 6.97 8.79
C GLN A 50 -4.88 5.50 8.57
N THR A 51 -4.57 4.66 9.56
CA THR A 51 -4.98 3.26 9.63
C THR A 51 -6.47 3.13 9.33
N GLU A 52 -7.35 3.91 9.99
CA GLU A 52 -8.81 3.80 9.86
C GLU A 52 -9.32 4.04 8.43
N ILE A 53 -8.58 4.81 7.64
CA ILE A 53 -8.96 5.17 6.26
C ILE A 53 -8.40 4.16 5.26
N ILE A 54 -7.25 3.55 5.55
CA ILE A 54 -6.57 2.59 4.68
C ILE A 54 -7.06 1.16 4.90
N SER A 55 -7.36 0.74 6.14
CA SER A 55 -7.83 -0.61 6.49
C SER A 55 -9.04 -1.08 5.64
N PRO A 56 -10.07 -0.25 5.37
CA PRO A 56 -11.20 -0.66 4.54
C PRO A 56 -10.86 -0.91 3.06
N ILE A 57 -9.71 -0.42 2.59
CA ILE A 57 -9.27 -0.56 1.21
C ILE A 57 -8.43 -1.82 1.09
N ILE A 58 -7.39 -1.97 1.91
CA ILE A 58 -6.53 -3.15 1.90
C ILE A 58 -7.29 -4.45 2.24
N SER A 59 -8.32 -4.37 3.09
CA SER A 59 -9.19 -5.51 3.41
C SER A 59 -9.97 -6.03 2.20
N ARG A 60 -10.31 -5.18 1.21
CA ARG A 60 -10.96 -5.63 -0.04
C ARG A 60 -10.05 -6.50 -0.91
N TYR A 61 -8.74 -6.40 -0.69
CA TYR A 61 -7.72 -7.16 -1.43
C TYR A 61 -7.15 -8.31 -0.61
N ASN A 62 -7.72 -8.64 0.55
CA ASN A 62 -7.24 -9.65 1.49
C ASN A 62 -5.77 -9.42 1.92
N ILE A 63 -5.32 -8.17 1.94
CA ILE A 63 -3.98 -7.83 2.42
C ILE A 63 -4.09 -7.58 3.93
N PRO A 64 -3.36 -8.34 4.77
CA PRO A 64 -3.37 -8.15 6.21
C PRO A 64 -2.63 -6.86 6.59
N GLU A 65 -3.15 -6.19 7.62
CA GLU A 65 -2.53 -5.04 8.25
C GLU A 65 -1.69 -5.49 9.44
N VAL A 66 -0.46 -4.99 9.56
CA VAL A 66 0.43 -5.28 10.69
C VAL A 66 0.64 -3.98 11.47
N LEU A 67 0.15 -3.98 12.71
CA LEU A 67 0.32 -2.90 13.71
C LEU A 67 1.63 -3.06 14.48
#